data_AF-A0A7V8QLK1-F1
#
_entry.id   AF-A0A7V8QLK1-F1
#
_cell.length_a   1.000
_cell.length_b   1.000
_cell.length_c   1.000
_cell.angle_alpha   90.00
_cell.angle_beta   90.00
_cell.angle_gamma   90.00
#
_symmetry.space_group_name_H-M   'P 1'
#
loop_
_entity.id
_entity.type
_entity.pdbx_description
1 polymer ?
#
loop_
_entity_poly.entity_id
_entity_poly.type
_entity_poly.pdbx_seq_one_letter_code
_entity_poly.pdbx_strand_id
1 'polypeptide(L)'
;MRRIYFLLPDVETARKVVEELLLSHVEERHMHLVAREGTTLEGLPEAGLAQTSDLIPSLEKGATVGGAAGAVAGLVAVTVPPAGIVLGGGAVLALTVAGAGFGAWMSSMLGVDTPNSQIRRFQEAIDEGQILMMVDVRKDRVREVEEVIRSHHADVKIEGTEPNIPNFP
;
A
#
# COMPACT_ATOMS: atom_id res chain seq x y z
N MET A 1 16.01 4.41 3.91
CA MET A 1 16.00 3.38 2.85
C MET A 1 15.58 4.02 1.52
N ARG A 2 15.67 3.27 0.42
CA ARG A 2 14.92 3.43 -0.84
C ARG A 2 14.37 2.06 -1.22
N ARG A 3 13.20 2.04 -1.86
CA ARG A 3 12.62 0.84 -2.46
C ARG A 3 12.98 0.78 -3.94
N ILE A 4 13.46 -0.37 -4.39
CA ILE A 4 13.71 -0.68 -5.81
C ILE A 4 12.64 -1.68 -6.25
N TYR A 5 12.09 -1.51 -7.45
CA TYR A 5 11.09 -2.40 -8.04
C TYR A 5 11.71 -3.17 -9.21
N PHE A 6 11.58 -4.50 -9.17
CA PHE A 6 12.04 -5.42 -10.20
C PHE A 6 10.85 -6.24 -10.72
N LEU A 7 10.66 -6.28 -12.04
CA LEU A 7 9.78 -7.25 -12.67
C LEU A 7 10.58 -8.47 -13.11
N LEU A 8 10.09 -9.64 -12.73
CA LEU A 8 10.76 -10.94 -12.89
C LEU A 8 9.84 -11.85 -13.71
N PRO A 9 10.34 -12.58 -14.72
CA PRO A 9 9.49 -13.36 -15.62
C PRO A 9 8.79 -14.56 -14.94
N ASP A 10 9.40 -15.14 -13.91
CA ASP A 10 8.95 -16.42 -13.32
C ASP A 10 9.49 -16.66 -11.89
N VAL A 11 8.98 -17.71 -11.23
CA VAL A 11 9.31 -18.10 -9.84
C VAL A 11 10.76 -18.61 -9.68
N GLU A 12 11.35 -19.27 -10.70
CA GLU A 12 12.74 -19.73 -10.63
C GLU A 12 13.72 -18.56 -10.73
N THR A 13 13.44 -17.61 -11.63
CA THR A 13 14.18 -16.35 -11.73
C THR A 13 14.05 -15.55 -10.43
N ALA A 14 12.85 -15.49 -9.85
CA ALA A 14 12.65 -14.85 -8.56
C ALA A 14 13.48 -15.50 -7.43
N ARG A 15 13.54 -16.84 -7.38
CA ARG A 15 14.38 -17.57 -6.41
C ARG A 15 15.86 -17.23 -6.54
N LYS A 16 16.41 -17.26 -7.78
CA LYS A 16 17.80 -16.91 -8.06
C LYS A 16 18.13 -15.49 -7.59
N VAL A 17 17.23 -14.53 -7.82
CA VAL A 17 17.43 -13.13 -7.39
C VAL A 17 17.39 -12.97 -5.87
N VAL A 18 16.52 -13.67 -5.12
CA VAL A 18 16.58 -13.58 -3.64
C VAL A 18 17.84 -14.25 -3.07
N GLU A 19 18.28 -15.39 -3.62
CA GLU A 19 19.52 -16.06 -3.20
C GLU A 19 20.74 -15.15 -3.40
N GLU A 20 20.82 -14.47 -4.54
CA GLU A 20 21.89 -13.52 -4.84
C GLU A 20 21.83 -12.27 -3.95
N LEU A 21 20.63 -11.76 -3.67
CA LEU A 21 20.44 -10.66 -2.73
C LEU A 21 20.85 -11.02 -1.30
N LEU A 22 20.57 -12.25 -0.84
CA LEU A 22 21.04 -12.75 0.46
C LEU A 22 22.56 -12.84 0.52
N LEU A 23 23.21 -13.34 -0.54
CA LEU A 23 24.67 -13.35 -0.65
C LEU A 23 25.23 -11.91 -0.60
N SER A 24 24.56 -10.94 -1.22
CA SER A 24 24.89 -9.51 -1.15
C SER A 24 24.57 -8.83 0.20
N HIS A 25 24.20 -9.60 1.23
CA HIS A 25 23.84 -9.11 2.58
C HIS A 25 22.61 -8.19 2.57
N VAL A 26 21.61 -8.49 1.72
CA VAL A 26 20.26 -7.95 1.83
C VAL A 26 19.37 -9.02 2.49
N GLU A 27 18.98 -8.77 3.74
CA GLU A 27 18.21 -9.73 4.54
C GLU A 27 16.76 -9.86 4.04
N GLU A 28 16.17 -11.06 4.18
CA GLU A 28 14.81 -11.40 3.68
C GLU A 28 13.73 -10.41 4.09
N ARG A 29 13.79 -9.84 5.30
CA ARG A 29 12.82 -8.84 5.79
C ARG A 29 12.77 -7.53 4.98
N HIS A 30 13.75 -7.31 4.10
CA HIS A 30 13.80 -6.17 3.19
C HIS A 30 13.40 -6.54 1.76
N MET A 31 12.97 -7.77 1.52
CA MET A 31 12.52 -8.28 0.22
C MET A 31 11.04 -8.68 0.33
N HIS A 32 10.24 -8.23 -0.64
CA HIS A 32 8.81 -8.51 -0.67
C HIS A 32 8.38 -8.83 -2.10
N LEU A 33 7.86 -10.04 -2.35
CA LEU A 33 7.41 -10.48 -3.66
C LEU A 33 5.88 -10.46 -3.76
N VAL A 34 5.37 -9.98 -4.90
CA VAL A 34 3.95 -9.98 -5.27
C VAL A 34 3.79 -10.72 -6.60
N ALA A 35 2.94 -11.73 -6.62
CA ALA A 35 2.61 -12.52 -7.81
C ALA A 35 1.08 -12.62 -7.96
N ARG A 36 0.62 -13.24 -9.06
CA ARG A 36 -0.80 -13.48 -9.32
C ARG A 36 -1.40 -14.36 -8.21
N GLU A 37 -2.65 -14.07 -7.84
CA GLU A 37 -3.41 -14.92 -6.94
C GLU A 37 -3.51 -16.36 -7.50
N GLY A 38 -3.11 -17.35 -6.68
CA GLY A 38 -2.97 -18.75 -7.10
C GLY A 38 -1.57 -19.16 -7.58
N THR A 39 -0.59 -18.26 -7.65
CA THR A 39 0.83 -18.61 -7.89
C THR A 39 1.53 -19.01 -6.58
N THR A 40 1.94 -20.27 -6.44
CA THR A 40 2.66 -20.73 -5.23
C THR A 40 4.11 -20.25 -5.21
N LEU A 41 4.45 -19.32 -4.31
CA LEU A 41 5.81 -18.81 -4.14
C LEU A 41 6.61 -19.65 -3.12
N GLU A 42 6.73 -20.96 -3.36
CA GLU A 42 7.28 -21.93 -2.41
C GLU A 42 8.66 -21.53 -1.83
N GLY A 43 8.66 -21.06 -0.58
CA GLY A 43 9.86 -20.68 0.16
C GLY A 43 10.49 -19.34 -0.25
N LEU A 44 9.74 -18.45 -0.91
CA LEU A 44 10.17 -17.06 -1.19
C LEU A 44 9.53 -16.09 -0.18
N PRO A 45 10.13 -14.92 0.08
CA PRO A 45 9.55 -13.90 0.96
C PRO A 45 8.34 -13.22 0.29
N GLU A 46 7.16 -13.85 0.43
CA GLU A 46 5.87 -13.29 0.03
C GLU A 46 5.60 -11.97 0.74
N ALA A 47 5.12 -10.97 -0.01
CA ALA A 47 4.55 -9.77 0.57
C ALA A 47 3.28 -10.14 1.35
N GLY A 48 3.33 -10.03 2.67
CA GLY A 48 2.18 -10.34 3.52
C GLY A 48 0.97 -9.46 3.19
N LEU A 49 -0.24 -10.01 3.33
CA LEU A 49 -1.53 -9.38 2.99
C LEU A 49 -1.73 -7.96 3.57
N ALA A 50 -0.99 -7.59 4.61
CA ALA A 50 -0.96 -6.25 5.19
C ALA A 50 -0.37 -5.16 4.26
N GLN A 51 0.45 -5.51 3.26
CA GLN A 51 1.06 -4.56 2.30
C GLN A 51 0.27 -4.40 0.99
N THR A 52 -0.71 -5.28 0.74
CA THR A 52 -1.55 -5.27 -0.47
C THR A 52 -2.74 -4.31 -0.37
N SER A 53 -3.13 -3.93 0.85
CA SER A 53 -4.43 -3.31 1.13
C SER A 53 -4.31 -1.81 1.48
N ASP A 54 -4.91 -0.93 0.67
CA ASP A 54 -4.95 0.54 0.85
C ASP A 54 -5.87 0.98 2.02
N LEU A 55 -5.96 0.19 3.09
CA LEU A 55 -6.89 0.39 4.20
C LEU A 55 -6.60 1.66 4.99
N ILE A 56 -5.34 1.95 5.35
CA ILE A 56 -5.01 3.15 6.13
C ILE A 56 -5.32 4.43 5.32
N PRO A 57 -4.87 4.59 4.06
CA PRO A 57 -5.24 5.74 3.24
C PRO A 57 -6.74 5.86 2.95
N SER A 58 -7.46 4.73 2.85
CA SER A 58 -8.91 4.73 2.63
C SER A 58 -9.68 5.12 3.91
N LEU A 59 -9.29 4.59 5.07
CA LEU A 59 -9.85 4.97 6.37
C LEU A 59 -9.64 6.47 6.64
N GLU A 60 -8.46 7.02 6.36
CA GLU A 60 -8.15 8.44 6.56
C GLU A 60 -9.01 9.35 5.67
N LYS A 61 -9.12 9.03 4.37
CA LYS A 61 -9.99 9.76 3.43
C LYS A 61 -11.46 9.65 3.84
N GLY A 62 -11.93 8.45 4.17
CA GLY A 62 -13.30 8.21 4.64
C GLY A 62 -13.63 8.97 5.91
N ALA A 63 -12.74 8.96 6.90
CA ALA A 63 -12.89 9.70 8.16
C ALA A 63 -12.94 11.21 7.93
N THR A 64 -12.09 11.73 7.04
CA THR A 64 -12.00 13.17 6.75
C THR A 64 -13.26 13.66 6.01
N VAL A 65 -13.67 12.96 4.95
CA VAL A 65 -14.88 13.31 4.18
C VAL A 65 -16.14 13.15 5.02
N GLY A 66 -16.27 12.03 5.75
CA GLY A 66 -17.39 11.78 6.64
C GLY A 66 -17.46 12.75 7.81
N GLY A 67 -16.31 13.11 8.39
CA GLY A 67 -16.22 14.10 9.47
C GLY A 67 -16.62 15.49 9.02
N ALA A 68 -16.15 15.94 7.84
CA ALA A 68 -16.55 17.21 7.26
C ALA A 68 -18.07 17.26 6.98
N ALA A 69 -18.63 16.20 6.39
CA ALA A 69 -20.07 16.09 6.17
C ALA A 69 -20.87 16.11 7.48
N GLY A 70 -20.40 15.40 8.50
CA GLY A 70 -20.97 15.38 9.85
C GLY A 70 -20.94 16.74 10.55
N ALA A 71 -19.85 17.49 10.40
CA ALA A 71 -19.72 18.85 10.92
C ALA A 71 -20.71 19.82 10.25
N VAL A 72 -20.83 19.77 8.92
CA VAL A 72 -21.82 20.57 8.16
C VAL A 72 -23.25 20.20 8.57
N ALA A 73 -23.57 18.91 8.65
CA ALA A 73 -24.89 18.44 9.11
C ALA A 73 -25.20 18.89 10.54
N GLY A 74 -24.19 18.88 11.42
CA GLY A 74 -24.32 19.39 12.80
C GLY A 74 -24.53 20.90 12.86
N LEU A 75 -23.84 21.70 12.05
CA LEU A 75 -24.08 23.14 11.94
C LEU A 75 -25.50 23.43 11.43
N VAL A 76 -25.99 22.67 10.45
CA VAL A 76 -27.39 22.76 9.98
C VAL A 76 -28.37 22.38 11.10
N ALA A 77 -28.12 21.30 11.85
CA ALA A 77 -29.00 20.88 12.94
C ALA A 77 -29.05 21.87 14.13
N VAL A 78 -27.97 22.61 14.39
CA VAL A 78 -27.94 23.68 15.41
C VAL A 78 -28.63 24.96 14.91
N THR A 79 -28.46 25.31 13.64
CA THR A 79 -29.03 26.54 13.05
C THR A 79 -30.51 26.40 12.64
N VAL A 80 -30.94 25.19 12.29
CA VAL A 80 -32.32 24.83 11.94
C VAL A 80 -32.75 23.64 12.83
N PRO A 81 -33.19 23.90 14.08
CA PRO A 81 -33.46 22.84 15.05
C PRO A 81 -34.60 21.91 14.62
N PRO A 82 -34.35 20.60 14.39
CA PRO A 82 -35.43 19.66 14.11
C PRO A 82 -36.31 19.49 15.35
N ALA A 83 -37.63 19.53 15.15
CA ALA A 83 -38.65 19.35 16.20
C ALA A 83 -38.55 20.30 17.42
N GLY A 84 -37.88 21.46 17.28
CA GLY A 84 -37.73 22.45 18.37
C GLY A 84 -36.76 22.05 19.47
N ILE A 85 -35.95 21.00 19.27
CA ILE A 85 -34.93 20.58 20.23
C ILE A 85 -33.73 21.52 20.12
N VAL A 86 -33.43 22.27 21.18
CA VAL A 86 -32.25 23.16 21.21
C VAL A 86 -30.97 22.32 21.26
N LEU A 87 -30.33 22.17 20.10
CA LEU A 87 -29.03 21.51 19.96
C LEU A 87 -27.91 22.53 20.19
N GLY A 88 -27.05 22.28 21.18
CA GLY A 88 -25.84 23.07 21.42
C GLY A 88 -24.65 22.59 20.58
N GLY A 89 -23.49 23.23 20.74
CA GLY A 89 -22.25 22.88 20.01
C GLY A 89 -21.81 21.41 20.15
N GLY A 90 -22.23 20.72 21.23
CA GLY A 90 -22.03 19.28 21.39
C GLY A 90 -22.68 18.43 20.30
N ALA A 91 -23.78 18.89 19.67
CA ALA A 91 -24.39 18.20 18.54
C ALA A 91 -23.51 18.25 17.28
N VAL A 92 -22.79 19.37 17.06
CA VAL A 92 -21.81 19.49 15.97
C VAL A 92 -20.68 18.48 16.17
N LEU A 93 -20.13 18.40 17.38
CA LEU A 93 -19.07 17.44 17.71
C LEU A 93 -19.56 15.99 17.57
N ALA A 94 -20.74 15.66 18.10
CA ALA A 94 -21.32 14.31 18.00
C ALA A 94 -21.55 13.88 16.55
N LEU A 95 -22.11 14.76 15.71
CA LEU A 95 -22.34 14.48 14.29
C LEU A 95 -21.04 14.45 13.47
N THR A 96 -20.03 15.25 13.84
CA THR A 96 -18.68 15.16 13.25
C THR A 96 -18.04 13.80 13.53
N VAL A 97 -18.06 13.34 14.78
CA VAL A 97 -17.49 12.04 15.17
C VAL A 97 -18.27 10.88 14.56
N ALA A 98 -19.60 10.92 14.57
CA ALA A 98 -20.45 9.91 13.94
C ALA A 98 -20.24 9.86 12.42
N GLY A 99 -20.17 11.03 11.77
CA GLY A 99 -19.87 11.14 10.34
C GLY A 99 -18.49 10.60 9.98
N ALA A 100 -17.45 10.92 10.76
CA ALA A 100 -16.11 10.38 10.57
C ALA A 100 -16.06 8.86 10.73
N GLY A 101 -16.69 8.31 11.78
CA GLY A 101 -16.78 6.87 11.98
C GLY A 101 -17.53 6.15 10.85
N PHE A 102 -18.66 6.70 10.41
CA PHE A 102 -19.44 6.14 9.30
C PHE A 102 -18.71 6.25 7.95
N GLY A 103 -18.06 7.38 7.68
CA GLY A 103 -17.26 7.58 6.47
C GLY A 103 -16.02 6.68 6.42
N ALA A 104 -15.34 6.47 7.55
CA ALA A 104 -14.26 5.49 7.69
C ALA A 104 -14.77 4.06 7.44
N TRP A 105 -15.92 3.68 8.02
CA TRP A 105 -16.50 2.36 7.82
C TRP A 105 -16.89 2.12 6.35
N MET A 106 -17.61 3.05 5.72
CA MET A 106 -17.98 2.98 4.30
C MET A 106 -16.75 2.95 3.38
N SER A 107 -15.73 3.78 3.65
CA SER A 107 -14.51 3.79 2.85
C SER A 107 -13.62 2.57 3.10
N SER A 108 -13.75 1.89 4.25
CA SER A 108 -13.14 0.58 4.46
C SER A 108 -13.80 -0.47 3.57
N MET A 109 -15.14 -0.50 3.51
CA MET A 109 -15.88 -1.43 2.64
C MET A 109 -15.57 -1.23 1.14
N LEU A 110 -15.30 0.00 0.71
CA LEU A 110 -14.88 0.31 -0.67
C LEU A 110 -13.35 0.14 -0.90
N GLY A 111 -12.54 0.25 0.16
CA GLY A 111 -11.08 0.22 0.09
C GLY A 111 -10.47 -1.19 0.13
N VAL A 112 -11.19 -2.18 0.66
CA VAL A 112 -10.74 -3.60 0.71
C VAL A 112 -10.45 -4.17 -0.68
N ASP A 113 -11.19 -3.72 -1.71
CA ASP A 113 -11.07 -4.21 -3.10
C ASP A 113 -10.25 -3.27 -4.01
N THR A 114 -9.47 -2.37 -3.42
CA THR A 114 -8.58 -1.46 -4.14
C THR A 114 -7.12 -1.84 -3.91
N PRO A 115 -6.45 -2.51 -4.89
CA PRO A 115 -5.03 -2.78 -4.81
C PRO A 115 -4.25 -1.47 -4.71
N ASN A 116 -3.22 -1.48 -3.85
CA ASN A 116 -2.33 -0.35 -3.59
C ASN A 116 -2.01 0.41 -4.88
N SER A 117 -2.28 1.72 -4.89
CA SER A 117 -2.07 2.60 -6.05
C SER A 117 -0.67 2.51 -6.68
N GLN A 118 0.36 2.10 -5.94
CA GLN A 118 1.72 1.87 -6.44
C GLN A 118 1.91 0.52 -7.15
N ILE A 119 1.14 -0.51 -6.78
CA ILE A 119 1.17 -1.84 -7.41
C ILE A 119 0.34 -1.83 -8.70
N ARG A 120 -0.70 -0.98 -8.80
CA ARG A 120 -1.55 -0.87 -10.00
C ARG A 120 -0.79 -0.71 -11.32
N ARG A 121 0.34 0.00 -11.35
CA ARG A 121 1.17 0.15 -12.58
C ARG A 121 1.83 -1.14 -13.04
N PHE A 122 1.94 -2.13 -12.16
CA PHE A 122 2.50 -3.45 -12.41
C PHE A 122 1.41 -4.53 -12.49
N GLN A 123 0.14 -4.18 -12.26
CA GLN A 123 -0.94 -5.16 -12.23
C GLN A 123 -1.09 -5.90 -13.56
N GLU A 124 -0.91 -5.23 -14.71
CA GLU A 124 -0.94 -5.85 -16.03
C GLU A 124 0.18 -6.88 -16.24
N ALA A 125 1.34 -6.67 -15.58
CA ALA A 125 2.48 -7.59 -15.59
C ALA A 125 2.38 -8.68 -14.50
N ILE A 126 1.58 -8.49 -13.46
CA ILE A 126 1.25 -9.54 -12.47
C ILE A 126 0.11 -10.42 -13.00
N ASP A 127 -0.78 -9.83 -13.80
CA ASP A 127 -1.41 -10.48 -14.95
C ASP A 127 -0.38 -10.79 -16.06
N GLU A 128 -0.78 -11.43 -17.16
CA GLU A 128 0.08 -12.43 -17.85
C GLU A 128 0.63 -13.47 -16.84
N GLY A 129 1.72 -13.19 -16.14
CA GLY A 129 2.28 -14.06 -15.10
C GLY A 129 3.63 -13.64 -14.49
N GLN A 130 4.04 -12.37 -14.59
CA GLN A 130 5.30 -11.90 -14.00
C GLN A 130 5.18 -11.68 -12.47
N ILE A 131 6.33 -11.55 -11.80
CA ILE A 131 6.43 -11.36 -10.35
C ILE A 131 7.11 -10.02 -10.08
N LEU A 132 6.48 -9.21 -9.23
CA LEU A 132 7.03 -7.94 -8.77
C LEU A 132 7.80 -8.17 -7.46
N MET A 133 9.12 -7.96 -7.48
CA MET A 133 9.94 -7.92 -6.27
C MET A 133 10.22 -6.46 -5.87
N MET A 134 9.95 -6.15 -4.60
CA MET A 134 10.32 -4.90 -3.95
C MET A 134 11.50 -5.16 -3.01
N VAL A 135 12.57 -4.38 -3.13
CA VAL A 135 13.77 -4.51 -2.30
C VAL A 135 14.12 -3.19 -1.62
N ASP A 136 14.18 -3.19 -0.29
CA ASP A 136 14.45 -2.03 0.54
C ASP A 136 15.93 -1.94 0.93
N VAL A 137 16.65 -1.02 0.31
CA VAL A 137 18.10 -0.84 0.50
C VAL A 137 18.43 0.49 1.15
N ARG A 138 19.60 0.59 1.80
CA ARG A 138 20.10 1.88 2.28
C ARG A 138 20.53 2.76 1.08
N LYS A 139 20.42 4.10 1.21
CA LYS A 139 20.65 5.05 0.10
C LYS A 139 22.06 4.94 -0.52
N ASP A 140 23.04 4.56 0.29
CA ASP A 140 24.43 4.23 -0.04
C ASP A 140 24.57 2.98 -0.91
N ARG A 141 23.74 1.95 -0.71
CA ARG A 141 23.84 0.64 -1.40
C ARG A 141 22.99 0.50 -2.66
N VAL A 142 22.22 1.54 -3.04
CA VAL A 142 21.31 1.49 -4.20
C VAL A 142 22.04 1.11 -5.48
N ARG A 143 23.18 1.77 -5.77
CA ARG A 143 23.96 1.51 -7.00
C ARG A 143 24.59 0.13 -7.02
N GLU A 144 25.11 -0.30 -5.87
CA GLU A 144 25.71 -1.63 -5.69
C GLU A 144 24.70 -2.73 -6.02
N VAL A 145 23.49 -2.65 -5.46
CA VAL A 145 22.42 -3.64 -5.69
C VAL A 145 21.84 -3.56 -7.11
N GLU A 146 21.71 -2.36 -7.69
CA GLU A 146 21.35 -2.21 -9.11
C GLU A 146 22.40 -2.83 -10.05
N GLU A 147 23.69 -2.66 -9.78
CA GLU A 147 24.77 -3.18 -10.62
C GLU A 147 24.86 -4.70 -10.53
N VAL A 148 24.76 -5.28 -9.32
CA VAL A 148 24.73 -6.73 -9.10
C VAL A 148 23.60 -7.38 -9.91
N ILE A 149 22.35 -6.92 -9.75
CA ILE A 149 21.20 -7.49 -10.47
C ILE A 149 21.32 -7.29 -11.99
N ARG A 150 21.71 -6.10 -12.45
CA ARG A 150 21.90 -5.81 -13.89
C ARG A 150 23.02 -6.62 -14.51
N SER A 151 24.02 -7.05 -13.73
CA SER A 151 25.15 -7.85 -14.22
C SER A 151 24.85 -9.33 -14.40
N HIS A 152 23.93 -9.90 -13.62
CA HIS A 152 23.61 -11.34 -13.67
C HIS A 152 22.27 -11.68 -14.34
N HIS A 153 21.30 -10.76 -14.38
CA HIS A 153 19.97 -11.03 -14.94
C HIS A 153 19.55 -9.93 -15.94
N ALA A 154 19.92 -10.11 -17.21
CA ALA A 154 19.55 -9.17 -18.29
C ALA A 154 18.03 -9.11 -18.57
N ASP A 155 17.29 -10.15 -18.15
CA ASP A 155 15.84 -10.28 -18.36
C ASP A 155 15.01 -9.54 -17.29
N VAL A 156 15.65 -8.98 -16.26
CA VAL A 156 14.98 -8.25 -15.17
C VAL A 156 14.81 -6.78 -15.54
N LYS A 157 13.55 -6.34 -15.65
CA LYS A 157 13.23 -4.92 -15.85
C LYS A 157 13.29 -4.17 -14.52
N ILE A 158 14.19 -3.18 -14.45
CA ILE A 158 14.31 -2.24 -13.33
C ILE A 158 13.40 -1.05 -13.62
N GLU A 159 12.18 -1.07 -13.09
CA GLU A 159 11.13 -0.07 -13.37
C GLU A 159 11.23 1.18 -12.49
N GLY A 160 12.23 1.25 -11.59
CA GLY A 160 12.64 2.50 -10.94
C GLY A 160 13.07 2.37 -9.48
N THR A 161 13.60 3.48 -8.93
CA THR A 161 13.90 3.64 -7.50
C THR A 161 13.06 4.76 -6.91
N GLU A 162 12.27 4.47 -5.88
CA GLU A 162 11.48 5.50 -5.21
C GLU A 162 12.20 6.05 -3.96
N PRO A 163 12.24 7.39 -3.78
CA PRO A 163 13.06 8.02 -2.76
C PRO A 163 12.46 7.98 -1.35
N ASN A 164 11.20 7.59 -1.20
CA ASN A 164 10.43 7.67 0.04
C ASN A 164 9.61 6.41 0.29
N ILE A 165 9.83 5.76 1.43
CA ILE A 165 9.01 4.63 1.89
C ILE A 165 8.04 5.20 2.91
N PRO A 166 6.71 5.00 2.78
CA PRO A 166 5.78 5.27 3.87
C PRO A 166 6.16 4.40 5.07
N ASN A 167 6.26 4.98 6.27
CA ASN A 167 6.48 4.17 7.47
C ASN A 167 5.21 3.35 7.76
N PHE A 168 5.20 2.10 7.31
CA PHE A 168 4.22 1.11 7.74
C PHE A 168 4.66 0.53 9.10
N PRO A 169 3.81 0.56 10.15
CA PRO A 169 4.05 -0.09 11.42
C PRO A 169 3.79 -1.61 11.37
#